data_AF-A0A0D2CCL8-F1
#
_entry.id   AF-A0A0D2CCL8-F1
#
_cell.length_a   1.000
_cell.length_b   1.000
_cell.length_c   1.000
_cell.angle_alpha   90.00
_cell.angle_beta   90.00
_cell.angle_gamma   90.00
#
_symmetry.space_group_name_H-M   'P 1'
#
loop_
_entity.id
_entity.type
_entity.pdbx_description
1 polymer ?
#
loop_
_entity_poly.entity_id
_entity_poly.type
_entity_poly.pdbx_seq_one_letter_code
_entity_poly.pdbx_strand_id
1 'polypeptide(L)'
;MWGPYASSNGEWIAKNILGGFFAAPIEALPEVSVTDIYFHHQRGTYMGVYAFFLAGSNYFAPVICGFIADRQGWKWVFYWPTIFLGVGLIWCFFFLEESNYKRTTVGIVEINSGSQTPTSVTAAEKTGEKLPEVSNEPTAVESGTITYGTNKTYLQKLSLWQPSKGENMLPRAIRSLKYLGWPCIFYAGFSYGSYLIWFNVLNATASIILGGPPYNFKASMVGLSYLSTCIGVCVGSYFTGRFSDWLTVRLARRNNGIMEPEQRLWPFAACIIIVPASLILWGVGAAHHVHWFGLIFAMGTLAGSTVFGITLSVNYLIDTYHEISGDAMTTVILVRNTMSFAIGYGITPWLTNLGLQNCFISAAFIGMAASSVFLVMIFYGKNFREASRVKYWNLVAELMAKGDATI
;
A
#
# COMPACT_ATOMS: atom_id res chain seq x y z
N MET A 1 -2.87 -2.93 -27.10
CA MET A 1 -3.10 -2.94 -28.57
C MET A 1 -3.10 -1.58 -29.26
N TRP A 2 -3.72 -0.52 -28.72
CA TRP A 2 -3.83 0.78 -29.42
C TRP A 2 -2.50 1.58 -29.51
N GLY A 3 -1.53 1.33 -28.61
CA GLY A 3 -0.28 2.10 -28.53
C GLY A 3 0.58 2.15 -29.81
N PRO A 4 0.87 1.04 -30.49
CA PRO A 4 1.71 1.02 -31.69
C PRO A 4 1.10 1.69 -32.94
N TYR A 5 -0.21 1.96 -32.92
CA TYR A 5 -0.97 2.51 -34.04
C TYR A 5 -1.32 4.00 -33.86
N ALA A 6 -1.01 4.58 -32.69
CA ALA A 6 -1.24 5.99 -32.43
C ALA A 6 -0.27 6.83 -33.27
N SER A 7 -0.82 7.68 -34.14
CA SER A 7 -0.07 8.54 -35.06
C SER A 7 -0.14 10.02 -34.69
N SER A 8 -1.19 10.41 -33.94
CA SER A 8 -1.38 11.77 -33.42
C SER A 8 -1.07 11.86 -31.92
N ASN A 9 -0.58 13.03 -31.48
CA ASN A 9 -0.36 13.31 -30.05
C ASN A 9 -1.68 13.21 -29.24
N GLY A 10 -2.80 13.62 -29.84
CA GLY A 10 -4.13 13.49 -29.22
C GLY A 10 -4.53 12.03 -28.98
N GLU A 11 -4.26 11.15 -29.96
CA GLU A 11 -4.50 9.70 -29.82
C GLU A 11 -3.61 9.09 -28.73
N TRP A 12 -2.36 9.55 -28.63
CA TRP A 12 -1.45 9.09 -27.58
C TRP A 12 -1.95 9.47 -26.18
N ILE A 13 -2.38 10.72 -26.00
CA ILE A 13 -2.95 11.18 -24.73
C ILE A 13 -4.24 10.43 -24.39
N ALA A 14 -5.17 10.31 -25.35
CA ALA A 14 -6.43 9.59 -25.15
C ALA A 14 -6.21 8.12 -24.74
N LYS A 15 -5.27 7.44 -25.40
CA LYS A 15 -4.85 6.08 -25.03
C LYS A 15 -4.32 6.00 -23.61
N ASN A 16 -3.50 6.96 -23.16
CA ASN A 16 -2.98 6.97 -21.80
C ASN A 16 -4.07 7.26 -20.76
N ILE A 17 -5.03 8.13 -21.06
CA ILE A 17 -6.18 8.41 -20.18
C ILE A 17 -7.05 7.16 -20.00
N LEU A 18 -7.45 6.51 -21.11
CA LEU A 18 -8.22 5.27 -21.04
C LEU A 18 -7.43 4.16 -20.33
N GLY A 19 -6.14 4.04 -20.64
CA GLY A 19 -5.24 3.09 -19.98
C GLY A 19 -5.19 3.29 -18.47
N GLY A 20 -5.07 4.53 -18.01
CA GLY A 20 -5.08 4.86 -16.59
C GLY A 20 -6.42 4.55 -15.91
N PHE A 21 -7.54 4.87 -16.56
CA PHE A 21 -8.88 4.59 -16.02
C PHE A 21 -9.13 3.10 -15.83
N PHE A 22 -8.77 2.26 -16.81
CA PHE A 22 -8.93 0.81 -16.70
C PHE A 22 -7.84 0.13 -15.86
N ALA A 23 -6.67 0.74 -15.69
CA ALA A 23 -5.59 0.20 -14.85
C ALA A 23 -5.78 0.52 -13.36
N ALA A 24 -6.52 1.57 -13.00
CA ALA A 24 -6.69 2.00 -11.61
C ALA A 24 -7.23 0.90 -10.66
N PRO A 25 -8.25 0.08 -11.04
CA PRO A 25 -8.74 -0.99 -10.16
C PRO A 25 -7.70 -2.09 -9.92
N ILE A 26 -6.82 -2.36 -10.89
CA ILE A 26 -5.79 -3.42 -10.77
C ILE A 26 -4.79 -3.09 -9.67
N GLU A 27 -4.53 -1.81 -9.42
CA GLU A 27 -3.60 -1.37 -8.37
C GLU A 27 -4.24 -1.44 -6.98
N ALA A 28 -5.52 -1.06 -6.85
CA ALA A 28 -6.19 -0.95 -5.55
C ALA A 28 -6.76 -2.28 -5.03
N LEU A 29 -7.28 -3.14 -5.91
CA LEU A 29 -7.97 -4.37 -5.51
C LEU A 29 -7.07 -5.36 -4.75
N PRO A 30 -5.82 -5.63 -5.19
CA PRO A 30 -4.97 -6.60 -4.48
C PRO A 30 -4.62 -6.18 -3.05
N GLU A 31 -4.40 -4.88 -2.81
CA GLU A 31 -4.12 -4.36 -1.47
C GLU A 31 -5.30 -4.62 -0.52
N VAL A 32 -6.53 -4.43 -0.99
CA VAL A 32 -7.76 -4.69 -0.23
C VAL A 32 -8.01 -6.19 -0.05
N SER A 33 -7.81 -6.99 -1.10
CA SER A 33 -7.99 -8.45 -1.01
C SER A 33 -7.05 -9.09 0.01
N VAL A 34 -5.80 -8.61 0.13
CA VAL A 34 -4.86 -9.10 1.15
C VAL A 34 -5.36 -8.78 2.56
N THR A 35 -5.96 -7.61 2.77
CA THR A 35 -6.55 -7.26 4.08
C THR A 35 -7.77 -8.10 4.42
N ASP A 36 -8.56 -8.52 3.43
CA ASP A 36 -9.79 -9.29 3.63
C ASP A 36 -9.52 -10.78 3.91
N ILE A 37 -8.48 -11.36 3.29
CA ILE A 37 -8.19 -12.80 3.37
C ILE A 37 -7.45 -13.17 4.66
N TYR A 38 -6.48 -12.36 5.10
CA TYR A 38 -5.57 -12.74 6.17
C TYR A 38 -6.00 -12.22 7.54
N PHE A 39 -5.83 -13.04 8.56
CA PHE A 39 -6.08 -12.68 9.95
C PHE A 39 -5.04 -11.68 10.48
N HIS A 40 -5.49 -10.82 11.41
CA HIS A 40 -4.78 -9.66 11.96
C HIS A 40 -3.30 -9.90 12.29
N HIS A 41 -2.98 -11.02 12.93
CA HIS A 41 -1.63 -11.35 13.39
C HIS A 41 -0.65 -11.73 12.28
N GLN A 42 -1.15 -12.08 11.08
CA GLN A 42 -0.31 -12.49 9.94
C GLN A 42 -0.30 -11.45 8.81
N ARG A 43 -1.18 -10.44 8.86
CA ARG A 43 -1.36 -9.44 7.78
C ARG A 43 -0.06 -8.74 7.41
N GLY A 44 0.77 -8.35 8.37
CA GLY A 44 2.03 -7.66 8.10
C GLY A 44 3.01 -8.49 7.26
N THR A 45 3.11 -9.80 7.52
CA THR A 45 3.98 -10.70 6.75
C THR A 45 3.49 -10.87 5.32
N TYR A 46 2.19 -11.09 5.13
CA TYR A 46 1.62 -11.25 3.78
C TYR A 46 1.60 -9.94 3.00
N MET A 47 1.40 -8.80 3.65
CA MET A 47 1.54 -7.49 3.02
C MET A 47 2.99 -7.23 2.59
N GLY A 48 3.97 -7.70 3.38
CA GLY A 48 5.38 -7.70 3.00
C GLY A 48 5.68 -8.58 1.78
N VAL A 49 5.11 -9.78 1.70
CA VAL A 49 5.23 -10.67 0.53
C VAL A 49 4.58 -10.04 -0.70
N TYR A 50 3.38 -9.46 -0.56
CA TYR A 50 2.70 -8.73 -1.62
C TYR A 50 3.57 -7.56 -2.13
N ALA A 51 4.08 -6.73 -1.22
CA ALA A 51 4.93 -5.60 -1.56
C ALA A 51 6.23 -6.03 -2.25
N PHE A 52 6.80 -7.19 -1.87
CA PHE A 52 7.96 -7.78 -2.54
C PHE A 52 7.66 -8.14 -4.00
N PHE A 53 6.53 -8.80 -4.26
CA PHE A 53 6.12 -9.12 -5.64
C PHE A 53 5.75 -7.87 -6.44
N LEU A 54 5.05 -6.91 -5.83
CA LEU A 54 4.67 -5.65 -6.47
C LEU A 54 5.92 -4.86 -6.86
N ALA A 55 6.84 -4.64 -5.93
CA ALA A 55 8.08 -3.93 -6.22
C ALA A 55 8.99 -4.71 -7.17
N GLY A 56 9.13 -6.03 -6.99
CA GLY A 56 9.93 -6.89 -7.84
C GLY A 56 9.47 -6.87 -9.30
N SER A 57 8.16 -6.96 -9.54
CA SER A 57 7.59 -6.94 -10.89
C SER A 57 7.83 -5.60 -11.61
N ASN A 58 7.73 -4.48 -10.89
CA ASN A 58 7.97 -3.13 -11.42
C ASN A 58 9.40 -2.95 -11.95
N TYR A 59 10.39 -3.55 -11.32
CA TYR A 59 11.79 -3.50 -11.77
C TYR A 59 12.14 -4.60 -12.77
N PHE A 60 11.45 -5.73 -12.73
CA PHE A 60 11.66 -6.84 -13.67
C PHE A 60 11.10 -6.55 -15.06
N ALA A 61 9.99 -5.80 -15.15
CA ALA A 61 9.36 -5.47 -16.42
C ALA A 61 10.31 -4.71 -17.39
N PRO A 62 11.05 -3.66 -16.98
CA PRO A 62 12.06 -3.02 -17.82
C PRO A 62 13.15 -3.95 -18.36
N VAL A 63 13.54 -4.99 -17.61
CA VAL A 63 14.55 -5.98 -18.05
C VAL A 63 14.05 -6.70 -19.30
N ILE A 64 12.83 -7.25 -19.24
CA ILE A 64 12.19 -7.95 -20.37
C ILE A 64 11.95 -6.99 -21.53
N CYS A 65 11.42 -5.79 -21.24
CA CYS A 65 11.14 -4.78 -22.24
C CYS A 65 12.41 -4.32 -22.99
N GLY A 66 13.55 -4.21 -22.31
CA GLY A 66 14.83 -3.85 -22.92
C GLY A 66 15.30 -4.85 -23.97
N PHE A 67 15.18 -6.16 -23.68
CA PHE A 67 15.53 -7.22 -24.65
C PHE A 67 14.55 -7.30 -25.83
N ILE A 68 13.26 -7.12 -25.57
CA ILE A 68 12.23 -7.10 -26.64
C ILE A 68 12.45 -5.91 -27.57
N ALA A 69 12.73 -4.73 -27.00
CA ALA A 69 12.94 -3.51 -27.77
C ALA A 69 14.15 -3.62 -28.72
N ASP A 70 15.25 -4.25 -28.26
CA ASP A 70 16.49 -4.39 -29.05
C ASP A 70 16.38 -5.44 -30.17
N ARG A 71 15.67 -6.56 -29.94
CA ARG A 71 15.57 -7.66 -30.93
C ARG A 71 14.35 -7.62 -31.84
N GLN A 72 13.18 -7.26 -31.31
CA GLN A 72 11.90 -7.30 -32.02
C GLN A 72 11.38 -5.90 -32.36
N GLY A 73 12.02 -4.85 -31.86
CA GLY A 73 11.63 -3.46 -32.09
C GLY A 73 10.63 -2.94 -31.06
N TRP A 74 10.50 -1.62 -30.98
CA TRP A 74 9.74 -0.94 -29.93
C TRP A 74 8.23 -1.26 -29.91
N LYS A 75 7.63 -1.63 -31.06
CA LYS A 75 6.20 -1.96 -31.15
C LYS A 75 5.84 -3.23 -30.38
N TRP A 76 6.73 -4.22 -30.36
CA TRP A 76 6.52 -5.50 -29.69
C TRP A 76 6.50 -5.40 -28.17
N VAL A 77 7.07 -4.32 -27.61
CA VAL A 77 6.98 -3.98 -26.18
C VAL A 77 5.52 -3.79 -25.76
N PHE A 78 4.60 -3.42 -26.66
CA PHE A 78 3.17 -3.29 -26.36
C PHE A 78 2.36 -4.58 -26.62
N TYR A 79 2.80 -5.44 -27.53
CA TYR A 79 2.07 -6.66 -27.87
C TYR A 79 2.23 -7.74 -26.80
N TRP A 80 3.45 -7.97 -26.31
CA TRP A 80 3.72 -8.98 -25.28
C TRP A 80 2.90 -8.78 -23.98
N PRO A 81 2.88 -7.58 -23.34
CA PRO A 81 2.04 -7.35 -22.17
C PRO A 81 0.56 -7.55 -22.45
N THR A 82 0.08 -7.25 -23.67
CA THR A 82 -1.33 -7.49 -24.03
C THR A 82 -1.64 -9.00 -24.02
N ILE A 83 -0.74 -9.83 -24.56
CA ILE A 83 -0.92 -11.29 -24.57
C ILE A 83 -0.94 -11.82 -23.13
N PHE A 84 0.00 -11.39 -22.28
CA PHE A 84 0.05 -11.80 -20.87
C PHE A 84 -1.18 -11.36 -20.09
N LEU A 85 -1.70 -10.14 -20.32
CA LEU A 85 -2.95 -9.68 -19.72
C LEU A 85 -4.15 -10.52 -20.21
N GLY A 86 -4.18 -10.92 -21.48
CA GLY A 86 -5.23 -11.80 -22.01
C GLY A 86 -5.21 -13.20 -21.37
N VAL A 87 -4.02 -13.80 -21.21
CA VAL A 87 -3.86 -15.06 -20.48
C VAL A 87 -4.22 -14.90 -19.01
N GLY A 88 -3.81 -13.80 -18.38
CA GLY A 88 -4.16 -13.47 -17.01
C GLY A 88 -5.66 -13.29 -16.79
N LEU A 89 -6.38 -12.72 -17.75
CA LEU A 89 -7.83 -12.61 -17.70
C LEU A 89 -8.50 -13.99 -17.73
N ILE A 90 -8.04 -14.89 -18.60
CA ILE A 90 -8.54 -16.27 -18.64
C ILE A 90 -8.23 -16.99 -17.33
N TRP A 91 -7.02 -16.82 -16.79
CA TRP A 91 -6.62 -17.41 -15.53
C TRP A 91 -7.47 -16.92 -14.36
N CYS A 92 -7.61 -15.60 -14.21
CA CYS A 92 -8.45 -15.01 -13.16
C CYS A 92 -9.90 -15.44 -13.31
N PHE A 93 -10.42 -15.56 -14.53
CA PHE A 93 -11.79 -16.02 -14.77
C PHE A 93 -12.02 -17.46 -14.25
N PHE A 94 -11.06 -18.37 -14.39
CA PHE A 94 -11.22 -19.76 -13.94
C PHE A 94 -10.79 -20.04 -12.49
N PHE A 95 -9.79 -19.32 -11.97
CA PHE A 95 -9.13 -19.64 -10.70
C PHE A 95 -9.38 -18.63 -9.58
N LEU A 96 -9.83 -17.41 -9.88
CA LEU A 96 -10.08 -16.42 -8.83
C LEU A 96 -11.48 -16.65 -8.23
N GLU A 97 -11.53 -17.31 -7.07
CA GLU A 97 -12.75 -17.36 -6.26
C GLU A 97 -13.02 -15.98 -5.66
N GLU A 98 -14.28 -15.52 -5.68
CA GLU A 98 -14.66 -14.22 -5.12
C GLU A 98 -14.24 -14.10 -3.65
N SER A 99 -13.39 -13.10 -3.35
CA SER A 99 -12.95 -12.79 -1.98
C SER A 99 -13.95 -11.93 -1.20
N ASN A 100 -14.99 -11.39 -1.85
CA ASN A 100 -16.00 -10.53 -1.23
C ASN A 100 -17.05 -11.36 -0.46
N TYR A 101 -16.58 -12.14 0.51
CA TYR A 101 -17.43 -12.91 1.40
C TYR A 101 -17.80 -12.05 2.62
N LYS A 102 -19.04 -11.57 2.69
CA LYS A 102 -19.57 -10.96 3.92
C LYS A 102 -19.70 -12.05 4.99
N ARG A 103 -18.79 -12.06 5.97
CA ARG A 103 -18.91 -12.92 7.16
C ARG A 103 -20.10 -12.46 7.98
N THR A 104 -21.23 -13.15 7.88
CA THR A 104 -22.34 -12.97 8.81
C THR A 104 -21.95 -13.64 10.14
N THR A 105 -21.40 -12.88 11.08
CA THR A 105 -21.30 -13.32 12.47
C THR A 105 -22.70 -13.28 13.09
N VAL A 106 -23.35 -14.43 13.20
CA VAL A 106 -24.61 -14.57 13.93
C VAL A 106 -24.29 -14.75 15.42
N GLY A 107 -24.28 -13.64 16.18
CA GLY A 107 -24.38 -13.57 17.65
C GLY A 107 -23.23 -14.14 18.49
N ILE A 108 -22.94 -13.75 19.74
CA ILE A 108 -23.36 -12.73 20.72
C ILE A 108 -22.19 -12.69 21.74
N VAL A 109 -21.76 -11.51 22.21
CA VAL A 109 -21.72 -11.15 23.65
C VAL A 109 -21.96 -9.63 23.74
N GLU A 110 -23.23 -9.23 23.73
CA GLU A 110 -23.62 -8.07 24.52
C GLU A 110 -23.41 -8.49 25.99
N ILE A 111 -22.43 -7.89 26.65
CA ILE A 111 -22.45 -7.87 28.11
C ILE A 111 -23.62 -6.95 28.46
N ASN A 112 -24.77 -7.56 28.73
CA ASN A 112 -25.86 -6.95 29.49
C ASN A 112 -25.31 -6.58 30.89
N SER A 113 -24.60 -5.46 30.99
CA SER A 113 -24.52 -4.69 32.22
C SER A 113 -25.89 -4.04 32.39
N GLY A 114 -26.83 -4.79 32.96
CA GLY A 114 -28.17 -4.32 33.27
C GLY A 114 -28.10 -3.11 34.20
N SER A 115 -28.26 -1.92 33.65
CA SER A 115 -28.81 -0.78 34.38
C SER A 115 -30.31 -0.78 34.11
N GLN A 116 -31.04 -1.63 34.83
CA GLN A 116 -32.49 -1.54 34.92
C GLN A 116 -32.82 -0.45 35.93
N THR A 117 -33.21 0.72 35.43
CA THR A 117 -34.05 1.67 36.17
C THR A 117 -35.44 1.05 36.33
N PRO A 118 -35.96 0.80 37.55
CA PRO A 118 -37.33 0.36 37.71
C PRO A 118 -38.24 1.58 37.84
N THR A 119 -39.05 1.82 36.81
CA THR A 119 -40.30 2.59 36.96
C THR A 119 -41.34 1.68 37.60
N SER A 120 -41.88 2.15 38.71
CA SER A 120 -42.91 1.56 39.57
C SER A 120 -44.23 1.24 38.84
N VAL A 121 -44.72 0.00 38.95
CA VAL A 121 -46.17 -0.32 39.05
C VAL A 121 -46.40 -1.59 39.90
N THR A 122 -46.88 -1.35 41.12
CA THR A 122 -47.92 -2.02 41.94
C THR A 122 -48.28 -3.52 41.79
N ALA A 123 -48.25 -4.19 42.96
CA ALA A 123 -49.05 -5.32 43.48
C ALA A 123 -48.81 -6.77 43.00
N ALA A 124 -48.26 -7.63 43.86
CA ALA A 124 -49.00 -8.46 44.84
C ALA A 124 -48.13 -9.60 45.43
N GLU A 125 -47.91 -9.53 46.75
CA GLU A 125 -47.86 -10.62 47.76
C GLU A 125 -47.51 -12.08 47.38
N LYS A 126 -46.39 -12.62 47.92
CA LYS A 126 -46.33 -13.61 49.04
C LYS A 126 -44.91 -14.18 49.29
N THR A 127 -44.43 -13.94 50.50
CA THR A 127 -43.80 -14.87 51.49
C THR A 127 -42.71 -15.87 51.08
N GLY A 128 -41.55 -15.81 51.76
CA GLY A 128 -40.82 -17.01 52.21
C GLY A 128 -39.32 -17.12 51.87
N GLU A 129 -38.48 -16.79 52.85
CA GLU A 129 -37.11 -17.28 53.13
C GLU A 129 -36.54 -18.46 52.30
N LYS A 130 -35.37 -18.25 51.69
CA LYS A 130 -34.07 -18.94 51.94
C LYS A 130 -33.12 -18.77 50.74
N LEU A 131 -31.88 -18.36 51.02
CA LEU A 131 -30.76 -18.50 50.09
C LEU A 131 -30.45 -20.00 49.87
N PRO A 132 -30.11 -20.41 48.64
CA PRO A 132 -29.25 -21.57 48.47
C PRO A 132 -27.95 -21.24 47.72
N GLU A 133 -26.94 -21.93 48.20
CA GLU A 133 -25.54 -22.01 47.81
C GLU A 133 -25.25 -22.13 46.31
N VAL A 134 -24.14 -21.50 45.93
CA VAL A 134 -23.45 -21.64 44.65
C VAL A 134 -22.93 -23.08 44.53
N SER A 135 -23.56 -23.88 43.68
CA SER A 135 -23.00 -25.14 43.20
C SER A 135 -22.30 -24.88 41.86
N ASN A 136 -20.97 -25.09 41.86
CA ASN A 136 -20.15 -25.09 40.66
C ASN A 136 -20.36 -26.40 39.91
N GLU A 137 -21.20 -26.40 38.87
CA GLU A 137 -21.08 -27.34 37.76
C GLU A 137 -20.46 -26.61 36.56
N PRO A 138 -19.46 -27.19 35.87
CA PRO A 138 -18.88 -26.56 34.69
C PRO A 138 -19.88 -26.71 33.56
N THR A 139 -20.64 -25.64 33.28
CA THR A 139 -21.43 -25.54 32.06
C THR A 139 -20.49 -25.69 30.88
N ALA A 140 -20.67 -26.79 30.14
CA ALA A 140 -19.98 -27.07 28.91
C ALA A 140 -20.03 -25.81 28.02
N VAL A 141 -18.85 -25.31 27.66
CA VAL A 141 -18.69 -24.27 26.65
C VAL A 141 -19.24 -24.89 25.37
N GLU A 142 -20.48 -24.57 25.01
CA GLU A 142 -21.02 -24.84 23.69
C GLU A 142 -20.08 -24.18 22.68
N SER A 143 -19.29 -25.02 22.02
CA SER A 143 -18.47 -24.68 20.89
C SER A 143 -19.35 -23.95 19.89
N GLY A 144 -19.18 -22.63 19.76
CA GLY A 144 -19.87 -21.82 18.77
C GLY A 144 -19.68 -22.46 17.40
N THR A 145 -20.75 -23.04 16.86
CA THR A 145 -20.73 -23.65 15.53
C THR A 145 -20.59 -22.51 14.53
N ILE A 146 -19.40 -22.35 13.95
CA ILE A 146 -19.19 -21.43 12.84
C ILE A 146 -20.01 -21.98 11.68
N THR A 147 -21.18 -21.41 11.41
CA THR A 147 -21.95 -21.73 10.22
C THR A 147 -21.18 -21.19 9.02
N TYR A 148 -20.38 -22.04 8.38
CA TYR A 148 -19.83 -21.75 7.06
C TYR A 148 -21.01 -21.45 6.13
N GLY A 149 -21.10 -20.22 5.61
CA GLY A 149 -22.15 -19.84 4.69
C GLY A 149 -22.18 -20.81 3.52
N THR A 150 -23.40 -21.14 3.07
CA THR A 150 -23.70 -22.13 2.06
C THR A 150 -22.67 -22.07 0.92
N ASN A 151 -21.89 -23.14 0.74
CA ASN A 151 -20.92 -23.26 -0.36
C ASN A 151 -21.64 -23.03 -1.68
N LYS A 152 -21.49 -21.84 -2.29
CA LYS A 152 -22.00 -21.56 -3.63
C LYS A 152 -21.36 -22.55 -4.61
N THR A 153 -22.16 -23.16 -5.48
CA THR A 153 -21.70 -24.05 -6.54
C THR A 153 -20.71 -23.34 -7.47
N TYR A 154 -19.71 -24.03 -8.02
CA TYR A 154 -18.65 -23.44 -8.88
C TYR A 154 -19.20 -22.55 -10.01
N LEU A 155 -20.33 -22.93 -10.63
CA LEU A 155 -21.01 -22.12 -11.65
C LEU A 155 -21.75 -20.88 -11.11
N GLN A 156 -22.20 -20.91 -9.86
CA GLN A 156 -22.82 -19.77 -9.18
C GLN A 156 -21.77 -18.83 -8.56
N LYS A 157 -20.55 -19.32 -8.35
CA LYS A 157 -19.34 -18.54 -8.03
C LYS A 157 -18.76 -17.83 -9.27
N LEU A 158 -18.95 -18.39 -10.47
CA LEU A 158 -18.54 -17.82 -11.78
C LEU A 158 -19.48 -16.71 -12.31
N SER A 159 -20.51 -16.34 -11.55
CA SER A 159 -21.49 -15.33 -11.92
C SER A 159 -20.86 -13.94 -11.98
N LEU A 160 -20.65 -13.39 -13.18
CA LEU A 160 -20.12 -12.03 -13.44
C LEU A 160 -20.92 -10.90 -12.78
N TRP A 161 -22.18 -11.17 -12.43
CA TRP A 161 -23.07 -10.23 -11.78
C TRP A 161 -23.64 -10.87 -10.54
N GLN A 162 -23.17 -10.42 -9.37
CA GLN A 162 -23.80 -10.76 -8.12
C GLN A 162 -24.22 -9.45 -7.43
N PRO A 163 -25.52 -9.28 -7.12
CA PRO A 163 -25.98 -8.09 -6.43
C PRO A 163 -25.45 -8.14 -4.99
N SER A 164 -24.30 -7.51 -4.77
CA SER A 164 -23.81 -7.23 -3.43
C SER A 164 -24.80 -6.27 -2.77
N LYS A 165 -25.42 -6.69 -1.66
CA LYS A 165 -26.08 -5.77 -0.71
C LYS A 165 -24.98 -4.98 0.03
N GLY A 166 -24.27 -4.12 -0.68
CA GLY A 166 -23.28 -3.18 -0.16
C GLY A 166 -23.72 -1.73 -0.40
N GLU A 167 -23.17 -0.79 0.36
CA GLU A 167 -23.35 0.64 0.08
C GLU A 167 -23.00 0.98 -1.38
N ASN A 168 -23.71 1.97 -1.94
CA ASN A 168 -23.37 2.54 -3.24
C ASN A 168 -21.89 2.98 -3.24
N MET A 169 -21.15 2.71 -4.32
CA MET A 169 -19.72 3.05 -4.41
C MET A 169 -19.46 4.57 -4.28
N LEU A 170 -20.45 5.41 -4.63
CA LEU A 170 -20.33 6.87 -4.60
C LEU A 170 -20.18 7.44 -3.17
N PRO A 171 -21.06 7.15 -2.20
CA PRO A 171 -20.85 7.57 -0.81
C PRO A 171 -19.57 7.02 -0.20
N ARG A 172 -19.16 5.80 -0.57
CA ARG A 172 -17.87 5.22 -0.14
C ARG A 172 -16.67 6.01 -0.69
N ALA A 173 -16.71 6.41 -1.96
CA ALA A 173 -15.69 7.28 -2.55
C ALA A 173 -15.64 8.67 -1.90
N ILE A 174 -16.80 9.29 -1.64
CA ILE A 174 -16.89 10.58 -0.93
C ILE A 174 -16.32 10.47 0.48
N ARG A 175 -16.49 9.32 1.13
CA ARG A 175 -15.95 9.04 2.45
C ARG A 175 -14.42 8.89 2.44
N SER A 176 -13.86 8.18 1.45
CA SER A 176 -12.40 8.15 1.25
C SER A 176 -11.80 9.53 1.00
N LEU A 177 -12.54 10.45 0.35
CA LEU A 177 -12.15 11.86 0.23
C LEU A 177 -12.15 12.60 1.58
N LYS A 178 -13.08 12.29 2.49
CA LYS A 178 -13.07 12.89 3.84
C LYS A 178 -11.87 12.44 4.68
N TYR A 179 -11.37 11.22 4.48
CA TYR A 179 -10.16 10.72 5.14
C TYR A 179 -8.89 11.49 4.79
N LEU A 180 -8.89 12.20 3.65
CA LEU A 180 -7.80 13.10 3.28
C LEU A 180 -7.58 14.21 4.33
N GLY A 181 -8.63 14.60 5.04
CA GLY A 181 -8.57 15.60 6.10
C GLY A 181 -7.94 15.09 7.41
N TRP A 182 -7.58 13.80 7.50
CA TRP A 182 -6.97 13.23 8.70
C TRP A 182 -5.44 13.24 8.57
N PRO A 183 -4.71 13.97 9.44
CA PRO A 183 -3.27 14.17 9.29
C PRO A 183 -2.46 12.87 9.20
N CYS A 184 -2.80 11.84 9.98
CA CYS A 184 -2.04 10.58 9.96
C CYS A 184 -2.24 9.80 8.64
N ILE A 185 -3.45 9.82 8.07
CA ILE A 185 -3.73 9.16 6.77
C ILE A 185 -3.03 9.93 5.65
N PHE A 186 -3.14 11.26 5.68
CA PHE A 186 -2.46 12.12 4.71
C PHE A 186 -0.94 11.94 4.77
N TYR A 187 -0.36 11.86 5.97
CA TYR A 187 1.06 11.58 6.17
C TYR A 187 1.47 10.21 5.60
N ALA A 188 0.68 9.15 5.84
CA ALA A 188 0.96 7.83 5.26
C ALA A 188 0.97 7.89 3.72
N GLY A 189 0.01 8.62 3.12
CA GLY A 189 -0.05 8.91 1.68
C GLY A 189 1.15 9.69 1.17
N PHE A 190 1.54 10.75 1.88
CA PHE A 190 2.68 11.59 1.53
C PHE A 190 4.01 10.83 1.61
N SER A 191 4.20 10.07 2.69
CA SER A 191 5.37 9.22 2.89
C SER A 191 5.48 8.19 1.77
N TYR A 192 4.41 7.43 1.50
CA TYR A 192 4.36 6.48 0.40
C TYR A 192 4.70 7.15 -0.95
N GLY A 193 4.00 8.26 -1.25
CA GLY A 193 4.17 9.00 -2.49
C GLY A 193 5.60 9.51 -2.69
N SER A 194 6.24 10.02 -1.64
CA SER A 194 7.62 10.52 -1.69
C SER A 194 8.62 9.43 -2.13
N TYR A 195 8.48 8.21 -1.64
CA TYR A 195 9.36 7.11 -2.06
C TYR A 195 9.05 6.62 -3.47
N LEU A 196 7.77 6.63 -3.88
CA LEU A 196 7.36 6.24 -5.23
C LEU A 196 7.83 7.25 -6.30
N ILE A 197 7.91 8.53 -5.94
CA ILE A 197 8.47 9.58 -6.80
C ILE A 197 9.89 9.23 -7.25
N TRP A 198 10.75 8.79 -6.33
CA TRP A 198 12.14 8.49 -6.65
C TRP A 198 12.28 7.29 -7.57
N PHE A 199 11.39 6.30 -7.44
CA PHE A 199 11.26 5.21 -8.39
C PHE A 199 10.90 5.71 -9.79
N ASN A 200 9.90 6.60 -9.91
CA ASN A 200 9.51 7.18 -11.19
C ASN A 200 10.62 8.03 -11.83
N VAL A 201 11.33 8.81 -11.00
CA VAL A 201 12.48 9.63 -11.43
C VAL A 201 13.59 8.75 -12.00
N LEU A 202 13.94 7.66 -11.30
CA LEU A 202 14.94 6.70 -11.77
C LEU A 202 14.49 6.06 -13.08
N ASN A 203 13.22 5.65 -13.21
CA ASN A 203 12.71 5.05 -14.45
C ASN A 203 12.71 5.98 -15.65
N ALA A 204 12.35 7.25 -15.46
CA ALA A 204 12.35 8.22 -16.54
C ALA A 204 13.78 8.58 -16.99
N THR A 205 14.74 8.59 -16.06
CA THR A 205 16.11 9.06 -16.33
C THR A 205 17.09 7.94 -16.70
N ALA A 206 16.83 6.68 -16.34
CA ALA A 206 17.71 5.55 -16.64
C ALA A 206 18.06 5.44 -18.14
N SER A 207 17.05 5.48 -19.00
CA SER A 207 17.25 5.41 -20.46
C SER A 207 17.97 6.63 -21.03
N ILE A 208 17.74 7.82 -20.45
CA ILE A 208 18.37 9.07 -20.90
C ILE A 208 19.85 9.09 -20.51
N ILE A 209 20.17 8.69 -19.28
CA ILE A 209 21.52 8.76 -18.71
C ILE A 209 22.42 7.64 -19.23
N LEU A 210 21.93 6.39 -19.21
CA LEU A 210 22.73 5.24 -19.62
C LEU A 210 22.76 5.08 -21.15
N GLY A 211 21.70 5.51 -21.84
CA GLY A 211 21.64 5.50 -23.31
C GLY A 211 22.39 6.66 -23.96
N GLY A 212 22.62 7.77 -23.25
CA GLY A 212 23.37 8.92 -23.74
C GLY A 212 24.90 8.78 -23.62
N PRO A 213 25.67 9.68 -24.26
CA PRO A 213 27.11 9.80 -24.02
C PRO A 213 27.37 10.14 -22.55
N PRO A 214 28.35 9.50 -21.86
CA PRO A 214 29.47 8.69 -22.34
C PRO A 214 29.25 7.16 -22.32
N TYR A 215 28.14 6.64 -21.78
CA TYR A 215 27.96 5.18 -21.59
C TYR A 215 27.41 4.48 -22.84
N ASN A 216 26.58 5.16 -23.63
CA ASN A 216 26.01 4.67 -24.89
C ASN A 216 25.52 3.21 -24.82
N PHE A 217 24.83 2.84 -23.74
CA PHE A 217 24.31 1.50 -23.56
C PHE A 217 23.14 1.24 -24.51
N LYS A 218 23.17 0.08 -25.17
CA LYS A 218 22.01 -0.43 -25.93
C LYS A 218 20.81 -0.62 -25.00
N ALA A 219 19.60 -0.58 -25.55
CA ALA A 219 18.37 -0.79 -24.79
C ALA A 219 18.36 -2.08 -23.95
N SER A 220 19.00 -3.14 -24.44
CA SER A 220 19.21 -4.39 -23.70
C SER A 220 20.09 -4.23 -22.46
N MET A 221 21.17 -3.45 -22.55
CA MET A 221 22.07 -3.15 -21.43
C MET A 221 21.43 -2.20 -20.40
N VAL A 222 20.63 -1.22 -20.85
CA VAL A 222 19.80 -0.39 -19.96
C VAL A 222 18.73 -1.23 -19.26
N GLY A 223 18.11 -2.18 -19.96
CA GLY A 223 17.23 -3.17 -19.35
C GLY A 223 17.96 -3.98 -18.28
N LEU A 224 19.19 -4.42 -18.55
CA LEU A 224 19.97 -5.23 -17.61
C LEU A 224 20.38 -4.46 -16.34
N SER A 225 20.53 -3.13 -16.37
CA SER A 225 20.84 -2.37 -15.15
C SER A 225 19.73 -2.44 -14.10
N TYR A 226 18.48 -2.72 -14.51
CA TYR A 226 17.36 -2.99 -13.60
C TYR A 226 17.47 -4.32 -12.85
N LEU A 227 18.41 -5.20 -13.20
CA LEU A 227 18.72 -6.36 -12.36
C LEU A 227 19.27 -5.93 -11.00
N SER A 228 20.04 -4.83 -10.96
CA SER A 228 20.52 -4.25 -9.70
C SER A 228 19.38 -3.75 -8.84
N THR A 229 18.37 -3.10 -9.44
CA THR A 229 17.17 -2.67 -8.69
C THR A 229 16.40 -3.86 -8.15
N CYS A 230 16.31 -4.98 -8.90
CA CYS A 230 15.71 -6.22 -8.39
C CYS A 230 16.45 -6.77 -7.17
N ILE A 231 17.80 -6.83 -7.23
CA ILE A 231 18.62 -7.24 -6.08
C ILE A 231 18.42 -6.28 -4.90
N GLY A 232 18.38 -4.98 -5.16
CA GLY A 232 18.09 -3.94 -4.18
C GLY A 232 16.74 -4.13 -3.48
N VAL A 233 15.70 -4.48 -4.24
CA VAL A 233 14.38 -4.83 -3.69
C VAL A 233 14.43 -6.09 -2.83
N CYS A 234 15.09 -7.16 -3.29
CA CYS A 234 15.23 -8.39 -2.50
C CYS A 234 15.92 -8.14 -1.16
N VAL A 235 17.05 -7.42 -1.17
CA VAL A 235 17.80 -7.07 0.03
C VAL A 235 16.98 -6.11 0.90
N GLY A 236 16.35 -5.10 0.28
CA GLY A 236 15.50 -4.12 0.94
C GLY A 236 14.32 -4.77 1.66
N SER A 237 13.51 -5.59 0.99
CA SER A 237 12.38 -6.31 1.58
C SER A 237 12.80 -7.23 2.72
N TYR A 238 13.87 -8.01 2.52
CA TYR A 238 14.37 -8.93 3.55
C TYR A 238 14.86 -8.18 4.80
N PHE A 239 15.59 -7.09 4.60
CA PHE A 239 16.07 -6.26 5.70
C PHE A 239 14.91 -5.53 6.38
N THR A 240 13.97 -4.97 5.62
CA THR A 240 12.83 -4.20 6.16
C THR A 240 12.02 -5.01 7.14
N GLY A 241 11.58 -6.23 6.78
CA GLY A 241 10.73 -7.04 7.63
C GLY A 241 11.38 -7.35 8.97
N ARG A 242 12.59 -7.91 8.94
CA ARG A 242 13.30 -8.30 10.18
C ARG A 242 13.75 -7.10 11.01
N PHE A 243 14.23 -6.04 10.37
CA PHE A 243 14.72 -4.86 11.06
C PHE A 243 13.59 -4.05 11.69
N SER A 244 12.48 -3.87 10.96
CA SER A 244 11.28 -3.16 11.45
C SER A 244 10.70 -3.84 12.69
N ASP A 245 10.49 -5.15 12.62
CA ASP A 245 9.88 -5.90 13.73
C ASP A 245 10.81 -5.94 14.94
N TRP A 246 12.11 -6.20 14.72
CA TRP A 246 13.10 -6.19 15.79
C TRP A 246 13.19 -4.83 16.49
N LEU A 247 13.24 -3.74 15.72
CA LEU A 247 13.33 -2.38 16.26
C LEU A 247 12.07 -2.03 17.06
N THR A 248 10.90 -2.34 16.52
CA THR A 248 9.61 -2.08 17.17
C THR A 248 9.51 -2.82 18.51
N VAL A 249 9.84 -4.11 18.55
CA VAL A 249 9.83 -4.90 19.79
C VAL A 249 10.85 -4.38 20.81
N ARG A 250 12.03 -3.92 20.34
CA ARG A 250 13.06 -3.35 21.21
C ARG A 250 12.61 -2.02 21.82
N LEU A 251 11.98 -1.14 21.04
CA LEU A 251 11.44 0.13 21.53
C LEU A 251 10.24 -0.08 22.44
N ALA A 252 9.34 -1.02 22.12
CA ALA A 252 8.20 -1.38 22.98
C ALA A 252 8.67 -1.93 24.34
N ARG A 253 9.70 -2.80 24.36
CA ARG A 253 10.31 -3.27 25.62
C ARG A 253 10.92 -2.14 26.44
N ARG A 254 11.51 -1.14 25.78
CA ARG A 254 12.06 0.05 26.47
C ARG A 254 10.95 0.97 27.00
N ASN A 255 9.74 0.89 26.46
CA ASN A 255 8.61 1.75 26.81
C ASN A 255 7.58 1.04 27.71
N ASN A 256 8.04 0.25 28.68
CA ASN A 256 7.21 -0.50 29.63
C ASN A 256 6.18 -1.44 28.96
N GLY A 257 6.46 -1.95 27.77
CA GLY A 257 5.60 -2.89 27.05
C GLY A 257 4.45 -2.25 26.28
N ILE A 258 4.33 -0.92 26.27
CA ILE A 258 3.29 -0.21 25.49
C ILE A 258 3.82 0.02 24.07
N MET A 259 3.24 -0.69 23.10
CA MET A 259 3.55 -0.52 21.68
C MET A 259 2.75 0.65 21.11
N GLU A 260 3.45 1.70 20.71
CA GLU A 260 2.86 2.85 20.03
C GLU A 260 3.16 2.76 18.52
N PRO A 261 2.18 3.02 17.63
CA PRO A 261 2.40 2.95 16.18
C PRO A 261 3.55 3.82 15.66
N GLU A 262 3.89 4.91 16.35
CA GLU A 262 5.01 5.80 15.98
C GLU A 262 6.38 5.19 16.19
N GLN A 263 6.50 4.15 17.03
CA GLN A 263 7.76 3.42 17.19
C GLN A 263 8.19 2.74 15.89
N ARG A 264 7.23 2.46 14.99
CA ARG A 264 7.48 1.93 13.63
C ARG A 264 8.04 2.96 12.66
N LEU A 265 8.04 4.26 12.99
CA LEU A 265 8.56 5.30 12.10
C LEU A 265 10.08 5.48 12.23
N TRP A 266 10.69 5.00 13.32
CA TRP A 266 12.14 5.09 13.53
C TRP A 266 13.03 4.47 12.43
N PRO A 267 12.66 3.35 11.77
CA PRO A 267 13.42 2.82 10.66
C PRO A 267 13.58 3.81 9.50
N PHE A 268 12.66 4.76 9.30
CA PHE A 268 12.80 5.82 8.28
C PHE A 268 14.03 6.72 8.49
N ALA A 269 14.62 6.74 9.69
CA ALA A 269 15.87 7.45 9.93
C ALA A 269 17.01 6.96 9.03
N ALA A 270 17.03 5.66 8.67
CA ALA A 270 17.99 5.12 7.72
C ALA A 270 17.75 5.70 6.31
N CYS A 271 16.50 5.85 5.90
CA CYS A 271 16.13 6.39 4.59
C CYS A 271 16.54 7.85 4.41
N ILE A 272 16.57 8.66 5.49
CA ILE A 272 17.06 10.06 5.44
C ILE A 272 18.47 10.14 4.86
N ILE A 273 19.31 9.14 5.09
CA ILE A 273 20.71 9.15 4.63
C ILE A 273 20.83 8.41 3.29
N ILE A 274 20.19 7.24 3.17
CA ILE A 274 20.39 6.36 2.01
C ILE A 274 19.75 6.95 0.74
N VAL A 275 18.59 7.59 0.84
CA VAL A 275 17.89 8.19 -0.31
C VAL A 275 18.71 9.32 -0.96
N PRO A 276 19.12 10.38 -0.24
CA PRO A 276 19.94 11.43 -0.83
C PRO A 276 21.31 10.93 -1.27
N ALA A 277 21.95 10.02 -0.54
CA ALA A 277 23.21 9.42 -0.96
C ALA A 277 23.09 8.71 -2.31
N SER A 278 22.00 7.95 -2.51
CA SER A 278 21.73 7.24 -3.77
C SER A 278 21.39 8.20 -4.91
N LEU A 279 20.60 9.26 -4.65
CA LEU A 279 20.26 10.29 -5.65
C LEU A 279 21.48 11.10 -6.09
N ILE A 280 22.34 11.48 -5.14
CA ILE A 280 23.60 12.18 -5.43
C ILE A 280 24.52 11.27 -6.24
N LEU A 281 24.69 10.01 -5.84
CA LEU A 281 25.55 9.07 -6.57
C LEU A 281 25.03 8.82 -7.99
N TRP A 282 23.72 8.75 -8.18
CA TRP A 282 23.10 8.61 -9.51
C TRP A 282 23.30 9.85 -10.37
N GLY A 283 22.98 11.03 -9.85
CA GLY A 283 23.02 12.27 -10.62
C GLY A 283 24.41 12.87 -10.78
N VAL A 284 25.08 13.17 -9.66
CA VAL A 284 26.44 13.73 -9.68
C VAL A 284 27.41 12.71 -10.28
N GLY A 285 27.22 11.42 -10.01
CA GLY A 285 28.03 10.36 -10.64
C GLY A 285 27.84 10.29 -12.15
N ALA A 286 26.61 10.48 -12.66
CA ALA A 286 26.38 10.56 -14.10
C ALA A 286 27.02 11.82 -14.72
N ALA A 287 26.93 12.98 -14.05
CA ALA A 287 27.50 14.24 -14.51
C ALA A 287 29.04 14.22 -14.57
N HIS A 288 29.69 13.58 -13.60
CA HIS A 288 31.15 13.43 -13.57
C HIS A 288 31.67 12.18 -14.28
N HIS A 289 30.83 11.48 -15.04
CA HIS A 289 31.20 10.30 -15.82
C HIS A 289 31.88 9.19 -15.00
N VAL A 290 31.36 8.94 -13.79
CA VAL A 290 31.85 7.90 -12.88
C VAL A 290 31.68 6.51 -13.52
N HIS A 291 32.53 5.54 -13.17
CA HIS A 291 32.38 4.18 -13.69
C HIS A 291 30.94 3.65 -13.53
N TRP A 292 30.41 3.01 -14.58
CA TRP A 292 29.00 2.55 -14.68
C TRP A 292 28.54 1.76 -13.45
N PHE A 293 29.45 1.03 -12.80
CA PHE A 293 29.17 0.29 -11.57
C PHE A 293 28.62 1.18 -10.44
N GLY A 294 29.14 2.40 -10.26
CA GLY A 294 28.66 3.32 -9.23
C GLY A 294 27.21 3.75 -9.47
N LEU A 295 26.83 3.97 -10.73
CA LEU A 295 25.46 4.28 -11.11
C LEU A 295 24.53 3.09 -10.87
N ILE A 296 24.94 1.88 -11.25
CA ILE A 296 24.14 0.67 -11.05
C ILE A 296 23.99 0.35 -9.57
N PHE A 297 25.02 0.58 -8.75
CA PHE A 297 24.93 0.47 -7.29
C PHE A 297 23.93 1.49 -6.73
N ALA A 298 23.98 2.74 -7.18
CA ALA A 298 23.03 3.79 -6.78
C ALA A 298 21.58 3.42 -7.12
N MET A 299 21.33 2.84 -8.31
CA MET A 299 20.00 2.35 -8.67
C MET A 299 19.52 1.26 -7.71
N GLY A 300 20.38 0.30 -7.39
CA GLY A 300 20.07 -0.79 -6.45
C GLY A 300 19.76 -0.29 -5.04
N THR A 301 20.59 0.60 -4.49
CA THR A 301 20.38 1.16 -3.15
C THR A 301 19.15 2.07 -3.08
N LEU A 302 18.88 2.85 -4.13
CA LEU A 302 17.66 3.66 -4.22
C LEU A 302 16.43 2.75 -4.27
N ALA A 303 16.45 1.70 -5.12
CA ALA A 303 15.34 0.75 -5.21
C ALA A 303 15.06 0.06 -3.87
N GLY A 304 16.09 -0.42 -3.16
CA GLY A 304 15.91 -0.99 -1.82
C GLY A 304 15.30 0.00 -0.82
N SER A 305 15.70 1.28 -0.89
CA SER A 305 15.16 2.34 -0.04
C SER A 305 13.69 2.66 -0.35
N THR A 306 13.29 2.64 -1.63
CA THR A 306 11.89 2.88 -2.00
C THR A 306 10.95 1.81 -1.46
N VAL A 307 11.37 0.54 -1.49
CA VAL A 307 10.60 -0.60 -0.98
C VAL A 307 10.47 -0.53 0.54
N PHE A 308 11.57 -0.23 1.21
CA PHE A 308 11.61 -0.02 2.65
C PHE A 308 10.64 1.10 3.06
N GLY A 309 10.67 2.23 2.33
CA GLY A 309 9.78 3.34 2.63
C GLY A 309 8.29 3.03 2.43
N ILE A 310 7.95 2.43 1.29
CA ILE A 310 6.57 2.05 0.93
C ILE A 310 5.96 1.10 1.95
N THR A 311 6.67 0.04 2.30
CA THR A 311 6.18 -1.00 3.23
C THR A 311 5.94 -0.44 4.63
N LEU A 312 6.81 0.43 5.13
CA LEU A 312 6.65 1.08 6.43
C LEU A 312 5.45 2.05 6.45
N SER A 313 5.21 2.82 5.39
CA SER A 313 4.07 3.74 5.33
C SER A 313 2.73 2.99 5.36
N VAL A 314 2.63 1.87 4.62
CA VAL A 314 1.45 0.99 4.62
C VAL A 314 1.23 0.37 6.00
N ASN A 315 2.30 -0.18 6.60
CA ASN A 315 2.22 -0.79 7.93
C ASN A 315 1.84 0.22 9.01
N TYR A 316 2.28 1.47 8.89
CA TYR A 316 1.89 2.55 9.80
C TYR A 316 0.40 2.89 9.69
N LEU A 317 -0.15 2.92 8.47
CA LEU A 317 -1.59 3.16 8.24
C LEU A 317 -2.44 2.06 8.88
N ILE A 318 -2.11 0.79 8.61
CA ILE A 318 -2.86 -0.38 9.09
C ILE A 318 -2.87 -0.45 10.61
N ASP A 319 -1.76 -0.07 11.25
CA ASP A 319 -1.66 -0.02 12.71
C ASP A 319 -2.41 1.13 13.35
N THR A 320 -2.48 2.28 12.66
CA THR A 320 -3.13 3.47 13.20
C THR A 320 -4.65 3.40 13.05
N TYR A 321 -5.13 2.88 11.92
CA TYR A 321 -6.55 2.87 11.55
C TYR A 321 -6.97 1.50 11.03
N HIS A 322 -6.98 0.54 11.94
CA HIS A 322 -7.16 -0.87 11.62
C HIS A 322 -8.51 -1.19 10.97
N GLU A 323 -9.61 -0.73 11.58
CA GLU A 323 -10.99 -1.09 11.19
C GLU A 323 -11.43 -0.43 9.87
N ILE A 324 -10.75 0.64 9.46
CA ILE A 324 -11.01 1.36 8.21
C ILE A 324 -9.86 1.22 7.20
N SER A 325 -8.91 0.32 7.45
CA SER A 325 -7.65 0.22 6.69
C SER A 325 -7.85 0.06 5.19
N GLY A 326 -8.87 -0.71 4.76
CA GLY A 326 -9.21 -0.86 3.34
C GLY A 326 -9.64 0.45 2.67
N ASP A 327 -10.59 1.18 3.28
CA ASP A 327 -11.08 2.46 2.74
C ASP A 327 -10.07 3.61 2.92
N ALA A 328 -9.18 3.52 3.91
CA ALA A 328 -8.10 4.47 4.11
C ALA A 328 -6.94 4.25 3.12
N MET A 329 -6.73 3.01 2.68
CA MET A 329 -5.72 2.68 1.67
C MET A 329 -6.03 3.37 0.35
N THR A 330 -7.30 3.42 -0.06
CA THR A 330 -7.69 4.13 -1.29
C THR A 330 -7.37 5.62 -1.23
N THR A 331 -7.48 6.25 -0.05
CA THR A 331 -7.05 7.64 0.18
C THR A 331 -5.53 7.78 0.05
N VAL A 332 -4.75 6.85 0.60
CA VAL A 332 -3.28 6.81 0.44
C VAL A 332 -2.89 6.67 -1.04
N ILE A 333 -3.59 5.80 -1.78
CA ILE A 333 -3.39 5.61 -3.23
C ILE A 333 -3.67 6.91 -4.01
N LEU A 334 -4.74 7.63 -3.66
CA LEU A 334 -5.07 8.92 -4.27
C LEU A 334 -3.95 9.95 -4.07
N VAL A 335 -3.44 10.06 -2.84
CA VAL A 335 -2.35 10.98 -2.49
C VAL A 335 -1.07 10.63 -3.24
N ARG A 336 -0.64 9.35 -3.24
CA ARG A 336 0.59 8.92 -3.92
C ARG A 336 0.53 9.11 -5.44
N ASN A 337 -0.62 8.85 -6.06
CA ASN A 337 -0.78 8.95 -7.51
C ASN A 337 -0.82 10.40 -7.97
N THR A 338 -1.42 11.29 -7.16
CA THR A 338 -1.40 12.74 -7.41
C THR A 338 0.03 13.29 -7.37
N MET A 339 0.83 12.87 -6.39
CA MET A 339 2.25 13.26 -6.31
C MET A 339 3.07 12.71 -7.47
N SER A 340 2.84 11.45 -7.84
CA SER A 340 3.50 10.81 -8.98
C SER A 340 3.19 11.52 -10.29
N PHE A 341 1.95 11.96 -10.49
CA PHE A 341 1.56 12.77 -11.64
C PHE A 341 2.27 14.12 -11.66
N ALA A 342 2.30 14.84 -10.54
CA ALA A 342 2.94 16.15 -10.45
C ALA A 342 4.43 16.11 -10.83
N ILE A 343 5.16 15.10 -10.35
CA ILE A 343 6.59 14.96 -10.69
C ILE A 343 6.81 14.34 -12.06
N GLY A 344 5.94 13.44 -12.51
CA GLY A 344 6.00 12.92 -13.88
C GLY A 344 5.90 14.03 -14.93
N TYR A 345 5.09 15.06 -14.68
CA TYR A 345 5.01 16.24 -15.54
C TYR A 345 6.21 17.18 -15.37
N GLY A 346 6.72 17.30 -14.14
CA GLY A 346 7.80 18.23 -13.79
C GLY A 346 9.22 17.74 -14.11
N ILE A 347 9.47 16.43 -14.22
CA ILE A 347 10.84 15.90 -14.28
C ILE A 347 11.60 16.27 -15.56
N THR A 348 10.95 16.20 -16.72
CA THR A 348 11.57 16.54 -18.00
C THR A 348 12.00 18.00 -18.05
N PRO A 349 11.11 18.99 -17.77
CA PRO A 349 11.52 20.39 -17.74
C PRO A 349 12.52 20.68 -16.61
N TRP A 350 12.44 19.97 -15.50
CA TRP A 350 13.40 20.14 -14.39
C TRP A 350 14.82 19.74 -14.81
N LEU A 351 14.96 18.60 -15.51
CA LEU A 351 16.23 18.11 -16.02
C LEU A 351 16.81 19.01 -17.13
N THR A 352 15.98 19.52 -18.04
CA THR A 352 16.44 20.37 -19.15
C THR A 352 16.88 21.76 -18.69
N ASN A 353 16.24 22.34 -17.66
CA ASN A 353 16.54 23.70 -17.21
C ASN A 353 17.72 23.79 -16.22
N LEU A 354 17.83 22.86 -15.26
CA LEU A 354 18.90 22.90 -14.25
C LEU A 354 20.14 22.09 -14.63
N GLY A 355 20.02 21.22 -15.63
CA GLY A 355 21.03 20.22 -15.95
C GLY A 355 21.06 19.08 -14.93
N LEU A 356 21.77 18.01 -15.27
CA LEU A 356 21.73 16.74 -14.55
C LEU A 356 22.26 16.88 -13.11
N GLN A 357 23.39 17.56 -12.91
CA GLN A 357 24.01 17.70 -11.60
C GLN A 357 23.12 18.45 -10.59
N ASN A 358 22.68 19.67 -10.95
CA ASN A 358 21.88 20.50 -10.04
C ASN A 358 20.46 19.95 -9.85
N CYS A 359 19.88 19.30 -10.86
CA CYS A 359 18.60 18.62 -10.74
C CYS A 359 18.65 17.50 -9.69
N PHE A 360 19.68 16.66 -9.69
CA PHE A 360 19.77 15.56 -8.74
C PHE A 360 20.26 15.98 -7.35
N ILE A 361 21.06 17.05 -7.23
CA ILE A 361 21.39 17.64 -5.93
C ILE A 361 20.14 18.23 -5.29
N SER A 362 19.34 19.01 -6.03
CA SER A 362 18.07 19.54 -5.52
C SER A 362 17.07 18.44 -5.19
N ALA A 363 16.98 17.40 -6.03
CA ALA A 363 16.20 16.19 -5.74
C ALA A 363 16.64 15.50 -4.44
N ALA A 364 17.94 15.38 -4.18
CA ALA A 364 18.45 14.77 -2.96
C ALA A 364 18.04 15.57 -1.70
N PHE A 365 18.13 16.89 -1.73
CA PHE A 365 17.67 17.74 -0.62
C PHE A 365 16.15 17.68 -0.43
N ILE A 366 15.37 17.66 -1.52
CA ILE A 366 13.91 17.48 -1.45
C ILE A 366 13.57 16.09 -0.90
N GLY A 367 14.29 15.04 -1.31
CA GLY A 367 14.12 13.69 -0.80
C GLY A 367 14.48 13.56 0.68
N MET A 368 15.53 14.25 1.12
CA MET A 368 15.91 14.32 2.53
C MET A 368 14.84 15.05 3.35
N ALA A 369 14.34 16.19 2.86
CA ALA A 369 13.27 16.95 3.51
C ALA A 369 11.95 16.19 3.56
N ALA A 370 11.58 15.48 2.49
CA ALA A 370 10.38 14.66 2.46
C ALA A 370 10.50 13.44 3.38
N SER A 371 11.70 12.85 3.46
CA SER A 371 11.99 11.77 4.40
C SER A 371 11.95 12.27 5.84
N SER A 372 12.42 13.49 6.14
CA SER A 372 12.44 14.02 7.51
C SER A 372 11.06 14.35 8.09
N VAL A 373 10.01 14.38 7.27
CA VAL A 373 8.62 14.59 7.74
C VAL A 373 8.19 13.53 8.77
N PHE A 374 8.78 12.33 8.77
CA PHE A 374 8.49 11.33 9.82
C PHE A 374 8.86 11.84 11.22
N LEU A 375 9.88 12.70 11.36
CA LEU A 375 10.27 13.25 12.66
C LEU A 375 9.15 14.09 13.25
N VAL A 376 8.47 14.89 12.42
CA VAL A 376 7.30 15.67 12.85
C VAL A 376 6.20 14.72 13.32
N MET A 377 6.00 13.61 12.63
CA MET A 377 4.98 12.63 13.00
C MET A 377 5.32 11.87 14.30
N ILE A 378 6.60 11.68 14.64
CA ILE A 378 7.03 11.09 15.92
C ILE A 378 6.77 12.02 17.11
N PHE A 379 6.79 13.34 16.91
CA PHE A 379 6.52 14.27 18.01
C PHE A 379 5.04 14.62 18.14
N TYR A 380 4.33 14.79 17.02
CA TYR A 380 2.96 15.29 17.00
C TYR A 380 1.90 14.24 16.67
N GLY A 381 2.30 13.02 16.26
CA GLY A 381 1.35 12.00 15.81
C GLY A 381 0.35 11.59 16.89
N LYS A 382 0.77 11.54 18.16
CA LYS A 382 -0.09 11.22 19.31
C LYS A 382 -1.21 12.24 19.43
N ASN A 383 -0.85 13.52 19.35
CA ASN A 383 -1.81 14.63 19.43
C ASN A 383 -2.78 14.58 18.26
N PHE A 384 -2.31 14.28 17.04
CA PHE A 384 -3.19 14.15 15.88
C PHE A 384 -4.16 12.97 16.02
N ARG A 385 -3.72 11.84 16.59
CA ARG A 385 -4.57 10.66 16.83
C ARG A 385 -5.57 10.90 17.95
N GLU A 386 -5.17 11.56 19.04
CA GLU A 386 -6.09 11.92 20.12
C GLU A 386 -7.19 12.88 19.63
N ALA A 387 -6.82 13.87 18.81
CA ALA A 387 -7.78 14.80 18.22
C ALA A 387 -8.78 14.14 17.26
N SER A 388 -8.38 13.05 16.59
CA SER A 388 -9.23 12.30 15.65
C SER A 388 -9.96 11.11 16.27
N ARG A 389 -9.66 10.75 17.53
CA ARG A 389 -10.22 9.59 18.24
C ARG A 389 -11.74 9.54 18.24
N VAL A 390 -12.42 10.63 18.62
CA VAL A 390 -13.89 10.67 18.74
C VAL A 390 -14.55 10.48 17.36
N LYS A 391 -14.02 11.16 16.34
CA LYS A 391 -14.52 11.02 14.97
C LYS A 391 -14.29 9.61 14.42
N TYR A 392 -13.15 9.01 14.74
CA TYR A 392 -12.82 7.64 14.35
C TYR A 392 -13.79 6.62 14.95
N TRP A 393 -14.00 6.63 16.27
CA TRP A 393 -14.89 5.64 16.89
C TRP A 393 -16.36 5.80 16.50
N ASN A 394 -16.84 7.04 16.28
CA ASN A 394 -18.19 7.26 15.75
C ASN A 394 -18.35 6.68 14.35
N LEU A 395 -17.33 6.87 13.51
CA LEU A 395 -17.28 6.41 12.14
C LEU A 395 -17.19 4.88 12.04
N VAL A 396 -16.44 4.26 12.96
CA VAL A 396 -16.36 2.80 13.11
C VAL A 396 -17.69 2.25 13.58
N ALA A 397 -18.33 2.86 14.58
CA ALA A 397 -19.67 2.44 15.03
C ALA A 397 -20.70 2.49 13.90
N GLU A 398 -20.64 3.53 13.05
CA GLU A 398 -21.49 3.62 11.85
C GLU A 398 -21.20 2.49 10.85
N LEU A 399 -19.93 2.09 10.65
CA LEU A 399 -19.56 0.98 9.78
C LEU A 399 -19.96 -0.38 10.35
N MET A 400 -19.80 -0.58 11.65
CA MET A 400 -20.24 -1.80 12.32
C MET A 400 -21.76 -1.95 12.20
N ALA A 401 -22.52 -0.87 12.38
CA ALA A 401 -23.97 -0.86 12.20
C ALA A 401 -24.40 -1.20 10.76
N LYS A 402 -23.55 -0.87 9.77
CA LYS A 402 -23.77 -1.19 8.35
C LYS A 402 -23.19 -2.56 7.93
N GLY A 403 -22.46 -3.23 8.81
CA GLY A 403 -21.82 -4.53 8.55
C GLY A 403 -20.59 -4.47 7.63
N ASP A 404 -19.96 -3.30 7.50
CA ASP A 404 -18.83 -3.06 6.59
C ASP A 404 -17.46 -2.95 7.31
N ALA A 405 -17.44 -2.97 8.66
CA ALA A 405 -16.22 -3.11 9.46
C ALA A 405 -16.27 -4.41 10.28
N THR A 406 -15.19 -5.19 10.23
CA THR A 406 -15.00 -6.40 11.04
C THR A 406 -13.97 -6.13 12.13
N ILE A 407 -14.27 -6.53 13.37
CA ILE A 407 -13.30 -6.59 14.47
C ILE A 407 -12.22 -7.62 14.15
#